data_AF-A0A7L0IXY1-F1
#
_entry.id   AF-A0A7L0IXY1-F1
#
_cell.length_a   1.000
_cell.length_b   1.000
_cell.length_c   1.000
_cell.angle_alpha   90.00
_cell.angle_beta   90.00
_cell.angle_gamma   90.00
#
_symmetry.space_group_name_H-M   'P 1'
#
loop_
_entity.id
_entity.type
_entity.pdbx_description
1 polymer ?
#
loop_
_entity_poly.entity_id
_entity_poly.type
_entity_poly.pdbx_seq_one_letter_code
_entity_poly.pdbx_strand_id
1 'polypeptide(L)'
;QRLKAAVHYTVGCLCQEVAEDKDVQFSKQSIAAISEITFRQCETFARDLEMFARHAKRSTINTEDVKLLARRSSPLLKYITQKSDELASNNMEQKEKKKKKSSAAKGERTPGEKEPAVTENEDSNMS
;
A
#
# COMPACT_ATOMS: atom_id res chain seq x y z
N GLN A 1 18.52 11.89 -5.83
CA GLN A 1 18.06 13.12 -5.14
C GLN A 1 16.54 13.20 -4.98
N ARG A 2 15.72 12.81 -5.96
CA ARG A 2 14.24 12.91 -5.88
C ARG A 2 13.61 12.28 -4.63
N LEU A 3 14.03 11.06 -4.25
CA LEU A 3 13.49 10.38 -3.06
C LEU A 3 13.85 11.10 -1.75
N LYS A 4 15.10 11.58 -1.62
CA LYS A 4 15.53 12.38 -0.45
C LYS A 4 14.70 13.66 -0.30
N ALA A 5 14.44 14.36 -1.41
CA ALA A 5 13.60 15.56 -1.40
C ALA A 5 12.16 15.26 -0.96
N ALA A 6 11.56 14.15 -1.44
CA ALA A 6 10.23 13.73 -1.01
C ALA A 6 10.18 13.37 0.48
N VAL A 7 11.19 12.64 0.98
CA VAL A 7 11.30 12.35 2.43
C VAL A 7 11.45 13.64 3.23
N HIS A 8 12.29 14.57 2.77
CA HIS A 8 12.48 15.86 3.45
C HIS A 8 11.18 16.66 3.54
N TYR A 9 10.41 16.71 2.46
CA TYR A 9 9.10 17.36 2.46
C TYR A 9 8.16 16.75 3.51
N THR A 10 7.96 15.43 3.49
CA THR A 10 7.07 14.76 4.44
C THR A 10 7.56 14.88 5.88
N VAL A 11 8.87 14.79 6.12
CA VAL A 11 9.46 15.03 7.46
C VAL A 11 9.19 16.45 7.92
N GLY A 12 9.29 17.45 7.03
CA GLY A 12 8.93 18.83 7.34
C GLY A 12 7.47 18.98 7.78
N CYS A 13 6.53 18.36 7.05
CA CYS A 13 5.11 18.35 7.44
C CYS A 13 4.88 17.71 8.82
N LEU A 14 5.47 16.54 9.08
CA LEU A 14 5.33 15.87 10.37
C LEU A 14 5.99 16.66 11.51
N CYS A 15 7.14 17.28 11.27
CA CYS A 15 7.79 18.16 12.25
C CYS A 15 6.94 19.39 12.55
N GLN A 16 6.21 19.92 11.57
CA GLN A 16 5.27 21.03 11.77
C GLN A 16 4.10 20.62 12.66
N GLU A 17 3.48 19.47 12.41
CA GLU A 17 2.40 18.93 13.25
C GLU A 17 2.86 18.73 14.71
N VAL A 18 4.07 18.19 14.91
CA VAL A 18 4.64 18.01 16.25
C VAL A 18 5.03 19.34 16.90
N ALA A 19 5.54 20.31 16.13
CA ALA A 19 5.86 21.65 16.62
C ALA A 19 4.63 22.34 17.20
N GLU A 20 3.50 22.25 16.49
CA GLU A 20 2.22 22.81 16.92
C GLU A 20 1.66 22.08 18.16
N ASP A 21 1.65 20.74 18.18
CA ASP A 21 1.16 19.95 19.32
C ASP A 21 1.97 20.16 20.60
N LYS A 22 3.27 20.47 20.46
CA LYS A 22 4.19 20.62 21.60
C LYS A 22 4.55 22.07 21.93
N ASP A 23 4.05 23.04 21.17
CA ASP A 23 4.41 24.46 21.27
C ASP A 23 5.93 24.70 21.25
N VAL A 24 6.61 24.06 20.29
CA VAL A 24 8.06 24.17 20.08
C VAL A 24 8.38 24.51 18.63
N GLN A 25 9.63 24.88 18.35
CA GLN A 25 10.08 25.20 16.98
C GLN A 25 11.24 24.29 16.58
N PHE A 26 11.22 23.78 15.34
CA PHE A 26 12.34 23.04 14.77
C PHE A 26 13.15 23.93 13.82
N SER A 27 14.48 23.92 13.96
CA SER A 27 15.36 24.58 13.00
C SER A 27 15.36 23.84 11.66
N LYS A 28 15.69 24.55 10.57
CA LYS A 28 15.85 23.94 9.24
C LYS A 28 16.88 22.82 9.24
N GLN A 29 17.97 23.00 10.00
CA GLN A 29 19.05 22.03 10.16
C GLN A 29 18.56 20.78 10.91
N SER A 30 17.73 20.94 11.94
CA SER A 30 17.12 19.82 12.66
C SER A 30 16.22 18.99 11.75
N ILE A 31 15.35 19.63 10.96
CA ILE A 31 14.48 18.95 9.98
C ILE A 31 15.32 18.21 8.92
N ALA A 32 16.38 18.85 8.41
CA ALA A 32 17.30 18.22 7.47
C ALA A 32 18.02 16.99 8.07
N ALA A 33 18.46 17.08 9.33
CA ALA A 33 19.09 15.98 10.03
C ALA A 33 18.13 14.81 10.25
N ILE A 34 16.90 15.06 10.68
CA ILE A 34 15.85 14.04 10.83
C ILE A 34 15.56 13.38 9.48
N SER A 35 15.46 14.17 8.41
CA SER A 35 15.27 13.66 7.05
C SER A 35 16.38 12.70 6.62
N GLU A 36 17.65 13.05 6.87
CA GLU A 36 18.79 12.19 6.52
C GLU A 36 18.86 10.93 7.39
N ILE A 37 18.50 11.02 8.68
CA ILE A 37 18.39 9.84 9.57
C ILE A 37 17.30 8.90 9.07
N THR A 38 16.11 9.41 8.78
CA THR A 38 14.98 8.63 8.27
C THR A 38 15.33 7.94 6.95
N PHE A 39 15.97 8.66 6.02
CA PHE A 39 16.38 8.09 4.74
C PHE A 39 17.38 6.94 4.91
N ARG A 40 18.38 7.08 5.79
CA ARG A 40 19.33 6.00 6.10
C ARG A 40 18.67 4.83 6.84
N GLN A 41 17.70 5.11 7.71
CA GLN A 41 16.98 4.08 8.44
C GLN A 41 16.19 3.15 7.51
N CYS A 42 15.66 3.67 6.39
CA CYS A 42 15.00 2.87 5.37
C CYS A 42 15.88 1.74 4.82
N GLU A 43 17.20 1.97 4.66
CA GLU A 43 18.12 0.93 4.20
C GLU A 43 18.22 -0.23 5.19
N THR A 44 18.29 0.10 6.48
CA THR A 44 18.31 -0.91 7.55
C THR A 44 16.99 -1.69 7.56
N PHE A 45 15.85 -0.98 7.50
CA PHE A 45 14.54 -1.62 7.45
C PHE A 45 14.37 -2.53 6.24
N ALA A 46 14.79 -2.10 5.06
CA ALA A 46 14.67 -2.90 3.84
C ALA A 46 15.45 -4.22 3.96
N ARG A 47 16.69 -4.18 4.45
CA ARG A 47 17.54 -5.37 4.65
C ARG A 47 16.94 -6.31 5.70
N ASP A 48 16.48 -5.77 6.82
CA ASP A 48 15.86 -6.58 7.87
C ASP A 48 14.60 -7.27 7.39
N LEU A 49 13.71 -6.54 6.69
CA LEU A 49 12.47 -7.09 6.15
C LEU A 49 12.74 -8.19 5.10
N GLU A 50 13.71 -7.99 4.21
CA GLU A 50 14.15 -9.01 3.26
C GLU A 50 14.66 -10.26 4.00
N MET A 51 15.48 -10.09 5.02
CA MET A 51 16.01 -11.19 5.82
C MET A 51 14.92 -11.95 6.57
N PHE A 52 13.91 -11.26 7.11
CA PHE A 52 12.77 -11.90 7.80
C PHE A 52 11.92 -12.72 6.83
N ALA A 53 11.61 -12.18 5.65
CA ALA A 53 10.89 -12.93 4.62
C ALA A 53 11.68 -14.17 4.19
N ARG A 54 12.99 -14.01 3.93
CA ARG A 54 13.88 -15.11 3.54
C ARG A 54 14.01 -16.17 4.61
N HIS A 55 14.07 -15.79 5.89
CA HIS A 55 14.11 -16.73 7.01
C HIS A 55 12.87 -17.64 7.03
N ALA A 56 11.71 -17.10 6.66
CA ALA A 56 10.47 -17.84 6.50
C ALA A 56 10.31 -18.50 5.10
N LYS A 57 11.39 -18.63 4.32
CA LYS A 57 11.42 -19.20 2.95
C LYS A 57 10.47 -18.48 1.96
N ARG A 58 10.25 -17.18 2.15
CA ARG A 58 9.45 -16.33 1.25
C ARG A 58 10.36 -15.32 0.52
N SER A 59 9.93 -14.90 -0.67
CA SER A 59 10.52 -13.78 -1.42
C SER A 59 9.70 -12.49 -1.30
N THR A 60 8.46 -12.58 -0.84
CA THR A 60 7.55 -11.45 -0.66
C THR A 60 7.39 -11.13 0.83
N ILE A 61 7.66 -9.87 1.18
CA ILE A 61 7.48 -9.33 2.52
C ILE A 61 5.98 -9.24 2.86
N ASN A 62 5.60 -9.60 4.08
CA ASN A 62 4.24 -9.50 4.58
C ASN A 62 4.16 -8.72 5.91
N THR A 63 2.97 -8.62 6.50
CA THR A 63 2.72 -7.88 7.74
C THR A 63 3.46 -8.44 8.95
N GLU A 64 3.72 -9.76 8.98
CA GLU A 64 4.43 -10.39 10.10
C GLU A 64 5.91 -10.00 10.13
N ASP A 65 6.53 -9.80 8.97
CA ASP A 65 7.88 -9.27 8.86
C ASP A 65 7.98 -7.83 9.43
N VAL A 66 6.95 -7.00 9.17
CA VAL A 66 6.86 -5.63 9.68
C VAL A 66 6.61 -5.59 11.18
N LYS A 67 5.76 -6.49 11.70
CA LYS A 67 5.57 -6.64 13.16
C LYS A 67 6.87 -7.08 13.83
N LEU A 68 7.63 -7.99 13.22
CA LEU A 68 8.92 -8.43 13.73
C LEU A 68 9.94 -7.28 13.76
N LEU A 69 9.93 -6.38 12.78
CA LEU A 69 10.76 -5.17 12.78
C LEU A 69 10.50 -4.28 14.02
N ALA A 70 9.25 -4.17 14.46
CA ALA A 70 8.85 -3.37 15.61
C ALA A 70 9.10 -4.05 16.99
N ARG A 71 9.55 -5.31 17.03
CA ARG A 71 9.57 -6.16 18.24
C ARG A 71 10.36 -5.61 19.44
N ARG A 72 11.31 -4.71 19.20
CA ARG A 72 12.20 -4.18 20.26
C ARG A 72 11.52 -3.17 21.17
N SER A 73 10.36 -2.65 20.77
CA SER A 73 9.59 -1.68 21.55
C SER A 73 8.15 -2.16 21.67
N SER A 74 7.75 -2.57 22.87
CA SER A 74 6.39 -3.07 23.11
C SER A 74 5.29 -2.05 22.74
N PRO A 75 5.43 -0.74 23.06
CA PRO A 75 4.47 0.26 22.60
C PRO A 75 4.37 0.35 21.08
N LEU A 76 5.51 0.31 20.38
CA LEU A 76 5.54 0.37 18.92
C LEU A 76 4.94 -0.90 18.30
N LEU A 77 5.27 -2.08 18.82
CA LEU A 77 4.71 -3.34 18.36
C LEU A 77 3.18 -3.35 18.50
N LYS A 78 2.66 -2.88 19.64
CA LYS A 78 1.20 -2.74 19.86
C LYS A 78 0.57 -1.82 18.82
N TYR A 79 1.15 -0.63 18.61
CA TYR A 79 0.64 0.34 17.65
C TYR A 79 0.64 -0.20 16.21
N ILE A 80 1.74 -0.81 15.77
CA ILE A 80 1.86 -1.39 14.43
C ILE A 80 0.89 -2.56 14.22
N THR A 81 0.72 -3.40 15.25
CA THR A 81 -0.24 -4.52 15.19
C THR A 81 -1.67 -4.00 15.02
N GLN A 82 -2.07 -3.01 15.84
CA GLN A 82 -3.38 -2.37 15.69
C GLN A 82 -3.58 -1.80 14.29
N LYS A 83 -2.60 -1.08 13.74
CA LYS A 83 -2.68 -0.54 12.37
C LYS A 83 -2.79 -1.63 11.30
N SER A 84 -2.13 -2.78 11.50
CA SER A 84 -2.25 -3.94 10.61
C SER A 84 -3.68 -4.50 10.61
N ASP A 85 -4.32 -4.59 11.78
CA ASP A 85 -5.67 -5.13 11.91
C ASP A 85 -6.73 -4.18 11.32
N GLU A 86 -6.55 -2.87 11.51
CA GLU A 86 -7.36 -1.82 10.88
C GLU A 86 -7.29 -1.93 9.34
N LEU A 87 -6.08 -2.10 8.77
CA LEU A 87 -5.90 -2.28 7.33
C LEU A 87 -6.54 -3.56 6.81
N ALA A 88 -6.42 -4.67 7.54
CA ALA A 88 -7.03 -5.94 7.17
C ALA A 88 -8.57 -5.84 7.09
N SER A 89 -9.16 -5.17 8.08
CA SER A 89 -10.61 -4.92 8.15
C SER A 89 -11.09 -4.06 6.99
N ASN A 90 -10.40 -2.93 6.73
CA ASN A 90 -10.72 -2.03 5.63
C ASN A 90 -10.65 -2.73 4.26
N ASN A 91 -9.67 -3.61 4.06
CA ASN A 91 -9.50 -4.36 2.82
C ASN A 91 -10.65 -5.37 2.59
N MET A 92 -11.13 -6.01 3.66
CA MET A 92 -12.29 -6.90 3.58
C MET A 92 -13.55 -6.13 3.19
N GLU A 93 -13.83 -5.00 3.83
CA GLU A 93 -15.00 -4.16 3.49
C GLU A 93 -14.98 -3.68 2.03
N GLN A 94 -13.82 -3.25 1.54
CA GLN A 94 -13.69 -2.83 0.13
C GLN A 94 -13.92 -3.99 -0.83
N LYS A 95 -13.47 -5.20 -0.49
CA LYS A 95 -13.68 -6.40 -1.31
C LYS A 95 -15.15 -6.80 -1.36
N GLU A 96 -15.88 -6.68 -0.25
CA GLU A 96 -17.32 -6.91 -0.19
C GLU A 96 -18.11 -5.86 -0.99
N LYS A 97 -17.75 -4.57 -0.88
CA LYS A 97 -18.36 -3.49 -1.67
C LYS A 97 -18.13 -3.70 -3.18
N LYS A 98 -16.95 -4.15 -3.59
CA LYS A 98 -16.66 -4.51 -5.00
C LYS A 98 -17.48 -5.72 -5.46
N LYS A 99 -17.60 -6.78 -4.65
CA LYS A 99 -18.44 -7.94 -4.97
C LYS A 99 -19.92 -7.55 -5.16
N LYS A 100 -20.48 -6.74 -4.25
CA LYS A 100 -21.88 -6.25 -4.34
C LYS A 100 -22.12 -5.39 -5.59
N LYS A 101 -21.17 -4.54 -5.99
CA LYS A 101 -21.26 -3.76 -7.25
C LYS A 101 -21.22 -4.67 -8.49
N SER A 102 -20.36 -5.69 -8.49
CA SER A 102 -20.26 -6.63 -9.62
C SER A 102 -21.48 -7.54 -9.76
N SER A 103 -22.15 -7.89 -8.65
CA SER A 103 -23.39 -8.67 -8.69
C SER A 103 -24.60 -7.85 -9.13
N ALA A 104 -24.66 -6.55 -8.77
CA ALA A 104 -25.72 -5.65 -9.23
C ALA A 104 -25.66 -5.43 -10.76
N ALA A 105 -24.45 -5.21 -11.31
CA ALA A 105 -24.25 -5.04 -12.76
C ALA A 105 -24.58 -6.29 -13.60
N LYS A 106 -24.66 -7.48 -12.98
CA LYS A 106 -25.01 -8.74 -13.67
C LYS A 106 -26.51 -9.03 -13.69
N GLY A 107 -27.31 -8.32 -12.87
CA GLY A 107 -28.77 -8.45 -12.81
C GLY A 107 -29.54 -7.60 -13.83
N GLU A 108 -28.85 -6.70 -14.55
CA GLU A 108 -29.46 -5.72 -15.45
C GLU A 108 -29.28 -6.06 -16.94
N ARG A 109 -29.19 -7.35 -17.29
CA ARG A 109 -29.38 -7.81 -18.68
C ARG A 109 -30.70 -8.56 -18.79
N THR A 110 -31.72 -7.86 -19.25
CA THR A 110 -33.00 -8.42 -19.69
C THR A 110 -32.79 -9.37 -20.88
N PRO A 111 -33.44 -10.56 -20.91
CA PRO A 111 -33.43 -11.45 -22.06
C PRO A 111 -34.58 -11.11 -23.00
N GLY A 112 -34.29 -10.64 -24.21
CA GLY A 112 -35.29 -10.48 -25.25
C GLY A 112 -34.77 -9.73 -26.47
N GLU A 113 -34.30 -10.45 -27.48
CA GLU A 113 -34.98 -10.61 -28.77
C GLU A 113 -34.16 -11.51 -29.72
N LYS A 114 -34.89 -12.25 -30.56
CA LYS A 114 -34.47 -13.40 -31.36
C LYS A 114 -33.66 -13.01 -32.60
N GLU A 115 -32.84 -13.96 -33.08
CA GLU A 115 -32.27 -13.98 -34.44
C GLU A 115 -33.33 -13.87 -35.55
N PRO A 116 -32.91 -13.60 -36.81
CA PRO A 116 -32.71 -14.74 -37.70
C PRO A 116 -31.47 -14.68 -38.62
N ALA A 117 -30.83 -15.84 -38.74
CA ALA A 117 -30.44 -16.57 -39.96
C ALA A 117 -29.56 -15.92 -41.08
N VAL A 118 -28.38 -16.53 -41.24
CA VAL A 118 -27.71 -17.06 -42.45
C VAL A 118 -27.57 -16.16 -43.70
N THR A 119 -26.32 -15.92 -44.12
CA THR A 119 -25.86 -16.23 -45.49
C THR A 119 -24.34 -16.42 -45.50
N GLU A 120 -23.93 -17.59 -45.95
CA GLU A 120 -22.59 -17.93 -46.41
C GLU A 120 -22.17 -16.99 -47.56
N ASN A 121 -20.89 -16.69 -47.67
CA ASN A 121 -20.19 -16.73 -48.96
C ASN A 121 -18.67 -16.74 -48.70
N GLU A 122 -18.07 -17.85 -49.10
CA GLU A 122 -16.64 -17.97 -49.36
C GLU A 122 -16.25 -17.03 -50.50
N ASP A 123 -15.09 -16.39 -50.40
CA ASP A 123 -14.30 -16.07 -51.59
C ASP A 123 -12.80 -16.08 -51.26
N SER A 124 -12.19 -17.20 -51.63
CA SER A 124 -10.94 -17.33 -52.39
C SER A 124 -9.85 -16.23 -52.25
N ASN A 125 -8.76 -16.64 -51.59
CA ASN A 125 -7.38 -16.70 -52.09
C ASN A 125 -6.73 -15.50 -52.86
N MET A 126 -5.42 -15.37 -52.56
CA MET A 126 -4.32 -14.97 -53.43
C MET A 126 -3.92 -13.48 -53.46
N SER A 127 -2.95 -13.12 -52.62
CA SER A 127 -1.54 -12.85 -53.02
C SER A 127 -0.66 -12.65 -51.79
#